data_AF-A0A554LU54-F1
#
_entry.id   AF-A0A554LU54-F1
#
_cell.length_a   1.000
_cell.length_b   1.000
_cell.length_c   1.000
_cell.angle_alpha   90.00
_cell.angle_beta   90.00
_cell.angle_gamma   90.00
#
_symmetry.space_group_name_H-M   'P 1'
#
loop_
_entity.id
_entity.type
_entity.pdbx_description
1 polymer ?
#
loop_
_entity_poly.entity_id
_entity_poly.type
_entity_poly.pdbx_seq_one_letter_code
_entity_poly.pdbx_strand_id
1 'polypeptide(L)' 'VLSFEDVKEIIICYPQAKRQAKEKKHSIKKEIEILLIHGLLHLLGYDHQKEKDALKMERLEKRLLKFEIQNLKS' A
#
# COMPACT_ATOMS: atom_id res chain seq x y z
N VAL A 1 -6.40 -11.94 7.16
CA VAL A 1 -6.06 -10.72 7.92
C VAL A 1 -7.22 -10.51 8.88
N LEU A 2 -6.96 -10.61 10.19
CA LEU A 2 -7.94 -10.31 11.24
C LEU A 2 -7.81 -8.82 11.57
N SER A 3 -8.92 -8.10 11.62
CA SER A 3 -8.97 -6.66 11.93
C SER A 3 -9.76 -6.43 13.20
N PHE A 4 -9.12 -5.86 14.23
CA PHE A 4 -9.71 -5.48 15.51
C PHE A 4 -10.05 -3.98 15.49
N GLU A 5 -11.18 -3.60 16.10
CA GLU A 5 -11.91 -2.34 15.82
C GLU A 5 -11.26 -1.03 16.30
N ASP A 6 -10.22 -1.04 17.14
CA ASP A 6 -9.67 0.20 17.72
C ASP A 6 -8.15 0.40 17.60
N VAL A 7 -7.45 -0.52 16.93
CA VAL A 7 -6.03 -0.32 16.60
C VAL A 7 -5.88 -0.39 15.10
N LYS A 8 -5.68 0.79 14.50
CA LYS A 8 -5.38 0.96 13.08
C LYS A 8 -3.93 0.54 12.82
N GLU A 9 -3.63 -0.74 12.95
CA GLU A 9 -2.31 -1.32 12.78
C GLU A 9 -2.08 -1.75 11.33
N ILE A 10 -0.90 -1.46 10.80
CA ILE A 10 -0.44 -1.99 9.52
C ILE A 10 0.57 -3.09 9.83
N ILE A 11 0.15 -4.34 9.66
CA ILE A 11 1.01 -5.51 9.87
C ILE A 11 1.54 -5.96 8.51
N ILE A 12 2.85 -5.85 8.29
CA ILE A 12 3.52 -6.28 7.07
C ILE A 12 4.31 -7.57 7.33
N CYS A 13 3.90 -8.66 6.70
CA CYS A 13 4.65 -9.91 6.72
C CYS A 13 5.85 -9.81 5.75
N TYR A 14 7.05 -9.57 6.30
CA TYR A 14 8.27 -9.40 5.50
C TYR A 14 8.57 -10.57 4.54
N PRO A 15 8.47 -11.86 4.94
CA PRO A 15 8.65 -12.98 4.00
C PRO A 15 7.66 -12.96 2.83
N GLN A 16 6.41 -12.57 3.09
CA GLN A 16 5.38 -12.45 2.04
C GLN A 16 5.66 -11.25 1.13
N ALA A 17 6.05 -10.10 1.68
CA ALA A 17 6.46 -8.93 0.91
C ALA A 17 7.66 -9.25 0.02
N LYS A 18 8.63 -10.03 0.52
CA LYS A 18 9.78 -10.49 -0.27
C LYS A 18 9.38 -11.41 -1.43
N ARG A 19 8.41 -12.31 -1.21
CA ARG A 19 7.86 -13.17 -2.27
C ARG A 19 7.14 -12.34 -3.34
N GLN A 20 6.24 -11.45 -2.92
CA GLN A 20 5.50 -10.58 -3.83
C GLN A 20 6.43 -9.64 -4.62
N ALA A 21 7.47 -9.11 -3.97
CA ALA A 21 8.46 -8.27 -4.64
C ALA A 21 9.17 -9.03 -5.78
N LYS A 22 9.50 -10.31 -5.55
CA LYS A 22 10.09 -11.18 -6.57
C LYS A 22 9.10 -11.48 -7.70
N GLU A 23 7.84 -11.79 -7.38
CA GLU A 23 6.78 -12.06 -8.36
C GLU A 23 6.47 -10.84 -9.25
N LYS A 24 6.39 -9.66 -8.64
CA LYS A 24 6.10 -8.38 -9.31
C LYS A 24 7.32 -7.71 -9.93
N LYS A 25 8.51 -8.33 -9.86
CA LYS A 25 9.78 -7.84 -10.43
C LYS A 25 10.17 -6.41 -10.02
N HIS A 26 9.98 -6.06 -8.75
CA HIS A 26 10.43 -4.78 -8.19
C HIS A 26 11.17 -5.00 -6.85
N SER A 27 11.76 -3.93 -6.30
CA SER A 27 12.53 -4.04 -5.06
C SER A 27 11.62 -4.31 -3.85
N ILE A 28 12.15 -4.99 -2.83
CA ILE A 28 11.46 -5.19 -1.55
C ILE A 28 11.04 -3.86 -0.93
N LYS A 29 11.89 -2.84 -1.04
CA LYS A 29 11.57 -1.48 -0.59
C LYS A 29 10.29 -0.98 -1.28
N LYS A 30 10.17 -1.19 -2.60
CA LYS A 30 9.00 -0.77 -3.35
C LYS A 30 7.73 -1.50 -2.93
N GLU A 31 7.83 -2.80 -2.66
CA GLU A 31 6.67 -3.56 -2.18
C GLU A 31 6.24 -3.13 -0.77
N ILE A 32 7.20 -2.81 0.12
CA ILE A 32 6.88 -2.28 1.45
C ILE A 32 6.22 -0.90 1.34
N GLU A 33 6.69 0.00 0.47
CA GLU A 33 6.06 1.30 0.19
C GLU A 33 4.60 1.12 -0.27
N ILE A 34 4.36 0.18 -1.19
CA ILE A 34 3.02 -0.13 -1.70
C ILE A 34 2.12 -0.63 -0.56
N LEU A 35 2.59 -1.60 0.24
CA LEU A 35 1.82 -2.18 1.35
C LEU A 35 1.55 -1.14 2.46
N LEU A 36 2.47 -0.22 2.71
CA LEU A 36 2.29 0.88 3.65
C LEU A 36 1.23 1.88 3.16
N ILE A 37 1.31 2.32 1.90
CA ILE A 37 0.34 3.25 1.32
C ILE A 37 -1.05 2.61 1.26
N HIS A 38 -1.11 1.34 0.87
CA HIS A 38 -2.34 0.56 0.84
C HIS A 38 -2.97 0.45 2.25
N GLY A 39 -2.17 0.07 3.25
CA GLY A 39 -2.60 0.05 4.65
C GLY A 39 -3.08 1.41 5.12
N LEU A 40 -2.34 2.49 4.84
CA LEU A 40 -2.69 3.85 5.22
C LEU A 40 -4.01 4.32 4.57
N LEU A 41 -4.27 3.98 3.31
CA LEU A 41 -5.53 4.31 2.65
C LEU A 41 -6.70 3.55 3.26
N HIS A 42 -6.49 2.28 3.64
CA HIS A 42 -7.47 1.53 4.43
C HIS A 42 -7.75 2.22 5.78
N LEU A 43 -6.72 2.71 6.47
CA LEU A 43 -6.87 3.46 7.72
C LEU A 43 -7.64 4.77 7.55
N LEU A 44 -7.52 5.43 6.40
CA LEU A 44 -8.25 6.65 6.05
C LEU A 44 -9.71 6.39 5.64
N GLY A 45 -10.15 5.13 5.64
CA GLY A 45 -11.53 4.74 5.33
C GLY A 45 -11.81 4.53 3.85
N TYR A 46 -10.77 4.45 3.01
CA TYR A 46 -10.92 4.01 1.62
C TYR A 46 -11.00 2.49 1.57
N ASP A 47 -12.09 1.97 1.03
CA ASP A 47 -12.33 0.53 0.93
C ASP A 47 -12.29 0.08 -0.53
N HIS A 48 -11.32 -0.78 -0.87
CA HIS A 48 -11.20 -1.41 -2.17
C HIS A 48 -12.40 -2.30 -2.57
N GLN A 49 -13.26 -2.71 -1.64
CA GLN A 49 -14.44 -3.53 -1.94
C GLN A 49 -15.64 -2.70 -2.43
N LYS A 50 -15.65 -1.39 -2.16
CA LYS A 50 -16.68 -0.47 -2.66
C LYS A 50 -16.23 0.10 -4.00
N GLU A 51 -16.94 -0.25 -5.06
CA GLU A 51 -16.59 0.10 -6.45
C GLU A 51 -16.30 1.61 -6.67
N LYS A 52 -17.06 2.48 -5.98
CA LYS A 52 -16.87 3.94 -6.01
C LYS A 52 -15.59 4.42 -5.31
N ASP A 53 -15.09 3.68 -4.32
CA ASP A 53 -13.91 4.02 -3.53
C ASP A 53 -12.65 3.32 -4.05
N ALA A 54 -12.78 2.17 -4.72
CA ALA A 54 -11.69 1.45 -5.37
C ALA A 54 -10.96 2.32 -6.41
N LEU A 55 -11.68 3.03 -7.28
CA LEU A 55 -11.10 3.95 -8.27
C LEU A 55 -10.39 5.15 -7.62
N LYS A 56 -10.89 5.64 -6.48
CA LYS A 56 -10.25 6.72 -5.73
C LYS A 56 -8.97 6.23 -5.06
N MET A 57 -9.03 5.04 -4.46
CA MET A 57 -7.90 4.39 -3.80
C MET A 57 -6.78 4.14 -4.81
N GLU A 58 -7.08 3.56 -5.97
CA GLU A 58 -6.08 3.30 -7.02
C GLU A 58 -5.42 4.61 -7.51
N ARG A 59 -6.20 5.69 -7.69
CA ARG A 59 -5.66 7.00 -8.07
C ARG A 59 -4.76 7.59 -6.99
N LEU A 60 -5.14 7.46 -5.72
CA LEU A 60 -4.35 7.95 -4.59
C LEU A 60 -3.07 7.12 -4.41
N GLU A 61 -3.14 5.80 -4.51
CA GLU A 61 -1.99 4.90 -4.49
C GLU A 61 -0.98 5.29 -5.57
N LYS A 62 -1.44 5.42 -6.83
CA LYS A 62 -0.57 5.84 -7.94
C LYS A 62 0.02 7.24 -7.71
N ARG A 63 -0.75 8.18 -7.17
CA ARG A 63 -0.28 9.55 -6.91
C ARG A 63 0.79 9.58 -5.82
N LEU A 64 0.59 8.86 -4.72
CA LEU A 64 1.53 8.79 -3.59
C LEU A 64 2.80 8.02 -3.98
N LEU A 65 2.68 6.89 -4.68
CA LEU A 65 3.82 6.13 -5.20
C LEU A 65 4.66 6.94 -6.20
N LYS A 66 4.04 7.87 -6.94
CA LYS A 66 4.72 8.75 -7.90
C LYS A 66 5.40 9.94 -7.20
N PHE A 67 4.89 10.38 -6.05
CA PHE A 67 5.47 11.48 -5.27
C PHE A 67 6.86 11.09 -4.71
N GLU A 68 7.04 9.84 -4.28
CA GLU A 68 8.35 9.33 -3.84
C GLU A 68 9.39 9.21 -4.96
N ILE A 69 8.97 8.94 -6.21
CA ILE A 69 9.91 8.86 -7.35
C ILE A 69 10.52 10.23 -7.68
N GLN A 70 9.84 11.34 -7.37
CA GLN A 70 10.37 12.68 -7.60
C GLN A 70 11.31 13.16 -6.48
N ASN A 71 11.08 12.76 -5.23
CA ASN A 71 11.90 13.18 -4.08
C ASN A 71 13.17 12.36 -3.85
N LEU A 72 13.32 11.19 -4.49
CA LEU A 72 14.56 10.39 -4.48
C LEU A 72 15.54 10.74 -5.61
N LYS A 73 15.20 11.73 -6.45
CA LYS A 73 16.05 12.23 -7.54
C LYS A 73 16.73 13.57 -7.24
N SER A 74 16.72 14.02 -5.97
CA SER A 74 17.49 15.17 -5.50
C SER A 74 18.80 14.73 -4.84
#